data_AF-A0A836VXJ5-F1
#
_entry.id   AF-A0A836VXJ5-F1
#
_cell.length_a   1.000
_cell.length_b   1.000
_cell.length_c   1.000
_cell.angle_alpha   90.00
_cell.angle_beta   90.00
_cell.angle_gamma   90.00
#
_symmetry.space_group_name_H-M   'P 1'
#
loop_
_entity.id
_entity.type
_entity.pdbx_description
1 polymer ?
#
loop_
_entity_poly.entity_id
_entity_poly.type
_entity_poly.pdbx_seq_one_letter_code
_entity_poly.pdbx_strand_id
1 'polypeptide(L)' 'QRLEQLYLGDWRQVPAGEGLSAPGRQILHVTFGSVLAAGALGNELRSVLQAHAATYEELLACHFSRHLEALRAGL' A
#
# COMPACT_ATOMS: atom_id res chain seq x y z
N GLN A 1 1.64 -10.68 14.45
CA GLN A 1 1.50 -9.32 15.00
C GLN A 1 2.73 -8.43 14.75
N ARG A 2 3.90 -8.61 15.39
CA ARG A 2 5.08 -7.71 15.17
C ARG A 2 5.57 -7.66 13.71
N LEU A 3 5.63 -8.81 13.03
CA LEU A 3 6.09 -8.88 11.64
C LEU A 3 5.10 -8.22 10.66
N GLU A 4 3.80 -8.38 10.87
CA GLU A 4 2.78 -7.72 10.04
C GLU A 4 2.88 -6.19 10.15
N GLN A 5 3.05 -5.67 11.38
CA GLN A 5 3.28 -4.23 11.57
C GLN A 5 4.55 -3.74 10.88
N LEU A 6 5.62 -4.53 10.90
CA LEU A 6 6.90 -4.18 10.27
C LEU A 6 6.85 -4.25 8.73
N TYR A 7 6.16 -5.25 8.19
CA TYR A 7 6.19 -5.57 6.75
C TYR A 7 5.00 -5.05 5.96
N LEU A 8 3.79 -5.07 6.53
CA LEU A 8 2.57 -4.59 5.89
C LEU A 8 2.31 -3.11 6.25
N GLY A 9 2.67 -2.71 7.48
CA GLY A 9 2.34 -1.40 8.01
C GLY A 9 0.85 -1.18 8.24
N ASP A 10 0.49 -0.11 8.95
CA ASP A 10 -0.90 0.34 9.07
C ASP A 10 -0.97 1.83 8.71
N TRP A 11 -1.46 2.14 7.52
CA TRP A 11 -1.58 3.52 7.03
C TRP A 11 -2.40 4.43 7.95
N ARG A 12 -3.32 3.87 8.75
CA ARG A 12 -4.13 4.64 9.71
C ARG A 12 -3.34 5.10 10.92
N GLN A 13 -2.20 4.45 11.19
CA GLN A 13 -1.33 4.74 12.33
C GLN A 13 -0.10 5.58 11.94
N VAL A 14 0.07 5.87 10.64
CA VAL A 14 1.18 6.69 10.16
C VAL A 14 0.91 8.15 10.51
N PRO A 15 1.82 8.87 11.21
CA PRO A 15 1.68 10.29 11.51
C PRO A 15 1.54 11.16 10.26
N ALA A 16 0.88 12.32 10.40
CA ALA A 16 0.79 13.29 9.31
C ALA A 16 2.19 13.75 8.87
N GLY A 17 2.41 13.88 7.56
CA GLY A 17 3.73 14.22 6.98
C GLY A 17 4.71 13.04 6.88
N GLU A 18 4.37 11.87 7.44
CA GLU A 18 5.17 10.66 7.31
C GLU A 18 4.56 9.66 6.32
N GLY A 19 5.40 8.78 5.79
CA GLY A 19 5.01 7.65 4.95
C GLY A 19 5.45 6.33 5.55
N LEU A 20 4.91 5.22 5.02
CA LEU A 20 5.41 3.88 5.34
C LEU A 20 6.85 3.72 4.82
N SER A 21 7.84 3.91 5.69
CA SER A 21 9.28 3.90 5.36
C SER A 21 9.99 2.59 5.71
N ALA A 22 9.28 1.65 6.36
CA ALA A 22 9.85 0.38 6.77
C ALA A 22 10.34 -0.46 5.56
N PRO A 23 11.42 -1.26 5.72
CA PRO A 23 12.02 -2.02 4.61
C PRO A 23 11.06 -2.95 3.88
N GLY A 24 10.02 -3.45 4.56
CA GLY A 24 9.00 -4.31 3.95
C GLY A 24 8.31 -3.70 2.74
N ARG A 25 8.03 -2.39 2.78
CA ARG A 25 7.42 -1.69 1.65
C ARG A 25 8.32 -1.69 0.42
N GLN A 26 9.63 -1.52 0.60
CA GLN A 26 10.57 -1.52 -0.51
C GLN A 26 10.66 -2.90 -1.16
N ILE A 27 10.69 -3.98 -0.36
CA ILE A 27 10.67 -5.35 -0.88
C ILE A 27 9.45 -5.55 -1.79
N LEU A 28 8.25 -5.21 -1.32
CA LEU A 28 7.02 -5.33 -2.11
C LEU A 28 7.04 -4.43 -3.35
N HIS A 29 7.53 -3.19 -3.22
CA HIS A 29 7.55 -2.22 -4.32
C HIS A 29 8.49 -2.64 -5.46
N VAL A 30 9.69 -3.14 -5.16
CA VAL A 30 10.66 -3.50 -6.19
C VAL A 30 10.42 -4.90 -6.80
N THR A 31 9.68 -5.76 -6.11
CA THR A 31 9.40 -7.13 -6.56
C THR A 31 8.01 -7.33 -7.17
N PHE A 32 7.21 -6.26 -7.31
CA PHE A 32 5.84 -6.34 -7.84
C PHE A 32 5.78 -7.02 -9.22
N GLY A 33 6.76 -6.76 -10.08
CA GLY A 33 6.84 -7.37 -11.41
C GLY A 33 6.99 -8.88 -11.35
N SER A 34 7.79 -9.40 -10.41
CA SER A 34 7.95 -10.84 -10.19
C SER A 34 6.64 -11.49 -9.73
N VAL A 35 5.88 -10.82 -8.87
CA VAL A 35 4.56 -11.29 -8.40
C VAL A 35 3.53 -11.29 -9.54
N LEU A 36 3.50 -10.23 -10.34
CA LEU A 36 2.51 -10.09 -11.42
C LEU A 36 2.80 -10.96 -12.64
N ALA A 37 4.07 -11.22 -12.94
CA ALA A 37 4.51 -12.04 -14.07
C ALA A 37 4.52 -13.54 -13.75
N ALA A 38 4.66 -13.93 -12.47
CA ALA A 38 4.77 -15.32 -12.08
C ALA A 38 3.41 -15.94 -11.69
N GLY A 39 2.79 -16.66 -12.63
CA GLY A 39 1.85 -17.74 -12.32
C GLY A 39 0.65 -17.39 -11.42
N ALA A 40 0.34 -18.30 -10.48
CA ALA A 40 -0.89 -18.28 -9.66
C ALA A 40 -1.02 -17.02 -8.79
N LEU A 41 0.07 -16.51 -8.22
CA LEU A 41 0.05 -15.37 -7.29
C LEU A 41 -0.47 -14.08 -7.96
N GLY A 42 -0.09 -13.83 -9.22
CA GLY A 42 -0.59 -12.66 -9.95
C GLY A 42 -2.09 -12.74 -10.24
N ASN A 43 -2.62 -13.96 -10.48
CA ASN A 43 -4.05 -14.17 -10.70
C ASN A 43 -4.84 -14.07 -9.39
N GLU A 44 -4.33 -14.65 -8.31
CA GLU A 44 -4.92 -14.54 -6.97
C GLU A 44 -4.96 -13.09 -6.50
N LEU A 45 -3.87 -12.33 -6.67
CA LEU A 45 -3.82 -10.91 -6.31
C LEU A 45 -4.89 -10.12 -7.08
N ARG A 46 -5.02 -10.35 -8.39
CA ARG A 46 -6.06 -9.70 -9.21
C ARG A 46 -7.46 -10.08 -8.74
N SER A 47 -7.70 -11.36 -8.44
CA SER A 47 -8.98 -11.85 -7.92
C SER A 47 -9.34 -11.17 -6.60
N VAL A 48 -8.39 -11.05 -5.67
CA VAL A 48 -8.57 -10.37 -4.38
C VAL A 48 -8.88 -8.88 -4.59
N LEU A 49 -8.15 -8.19 -5.46
CA LEU A 49 -8.41 -6.78 -5.76
C LEU A 49 -9.81 -6.57 -6.36
N GLN A 50 -10.26 -7.47 -7.24
CA GLN A 50 -11.61 -7.42 -7.82
C GLN A 50 -12.69 -7.70 -6.77
N ALA A 51 -12.49 -8.70 -5.91
CA ALA A 51 -13.41 -9.04 -4.84
C ALA A 51 -13.54 -7.93 -3.78
N HIS A 52 -12.52 -7.09 -3.63
CA HIS A 52 -12.45 -6.03 -2.62
C HIS A 52 -12.21 -4.64 -3.22
N ALA A 53 -12.78 -4.37 -4.40
CA ALA A 53 -12.57 -3.12 -5.13
C ALA A 53 -12.91 -1.88 -4.31
N ALA A 54 -14.05 -1.88 -3.59
CA ALA A 54 -14.45 -0.76 -2.73
C ALA A 54 -13.40 -0.45 -1.65
N THR A 55 -12.90 -1.47 -0.96
CA THR A 55 -11.84 -1.28 0.05
C THR A 55 -10.54 -0.78 -0.58
N TYR A 56 -10.20 -1.25 -1.78
CA TYR A 56 -9.04 -0.76 -2.51
C TYR A 56 -9.19 0.73 -2.88
N GLU A 57 -10.35 1.14 -3.38
CA GLU A 57 -10.66 2.54 -3.71
C GLU A 57 -10.64 3.45 -2.46
N GLU A 58 -11.21 3.01 -1.34
CA GLU A 58 -11.16 3.73 -0.07
C GLU A 58 -9.71 3.94 0.42
N LEU A 59 -8.87 2.92 0.31
CA LEU A 59 -7.46 3.02 0.68
C LEU A 59 -6.69 3.96 -0.26
N LEU A 60 -6.98 3.94 -1.56
CA LEU A 60 -6.39 4.88 -2.52
C LEU A 60 -6.81 6.32 -2.21
N ALA A 61 -8.09 6.55 -1.93
CA ALA A 61 -8.59 7.87 -1.56
C ALA A 61 -7.89 8.40 -0.31
N CYS A 62 -7.84 7.59 0.76
CA CYS A 62 -7.15 7.94 2.01
C CYS A 62 -5.65 8.25 1.77
N HIS A 63 -4.98 7.41 1.00
CA HIS A 63 -3.57 7.58 0.68
C HIS A 63 -3.31 8.87 -0.11
N PHE A 64 -4.03 9.08 -1.21
CA PHE A 64 -3.81 10.25 -2.07
C PHE A 64 -4.25 11.55 -1.42
N SER A 65 -5.33 11.58 -0.64
CA SER A 65 -5.75 12.78 0.09
C SER A 65 -4.62 13.31 1.00
N ARG A 66 -3.92 12.44 1.72
CA ARG A 66 -2.77 12.84 2.55
C ARG A 66 -1.63 13.43 1.74
N HIS A 67 -1.33 12.85 0.58
CA HIS A 67 -0.33 13.39 -0.34
C HIS A 67 -0.74 14.78 -0.87
N LEU A 68 -2.00 14.94 -1.27
CA LEU A 68 -2.52 16.21 -1.78
C LEU A 68 -2.59 17.29 -0.69
N GLU A 69 -2.95 16.92 0.54
CA GLU A 69 -2.94 17.82 1.70
C GLU A 69 -1.54 18.30 2.04
N ALA A 70 -0.56 17.38 2.03
CA ALA A 70 0.85 17.72 2.21
C ALA A 70 1.31 18.74 1.15
N LEU A 71 1.08 18.46 -0.14
CA LEU A 71 1.42 19.36 -1.24
C LEU A 71 0.73 20.73 -1.09
N ARG A 72 -0.54 20.76 -0.66
CA ARG A 72 -1.27 22.01 -0.41
C ARG A 72 -0.68 22.80 0.77
N ALA A 73 -0.16 22.12 1.78
CA ALA A 73 0.43 22.73 2.97
C ALA A 73 1.87 23.28 2.74
N GLY A 74 2.40 23.13 1.53
CA GLY A 74 3.75 23.61 1.18
C GLY A 74 4.87 22.62 1.49
N LEU A 75 4.55 21.32 1.56
CA LEU A 75 5.52 20.25 1.30
C LEU A 75 5.81 20.12 -0.20
#